data_AF-A0AAE3BGR5-F1
#
_entry.id   AF-A0AAE3BGR5-F1
#
_cell.length_a   1.000
_cell.length_b   1.000
_cell.length_c   1.000
_cell.angle_alpha   90.00
_cell.angle_beta   90.00
_cell.angle_gamma   90.00
#
_symmetry.space_group_name_H-M   'P 1'
#
loop_
_entity.id
_entity.type
_entity.pdbx_description
1 polymer ?
#
loop_
_entity_poly.entity_id
_entity_poly.type
_entity_poly.pdbx_seq_one_letter_code
_entity_poly.pdbx_strand_id
1 'polypeptide(L)'
;REVLCPGISEDVTGGLLPNEQRPSAELCRVPLRQMYETARRAQVPFPNFRTLQKTSRRVASYFVMQDSRQGYSAKAYSEFYSKWVGKTAPTPEVFELHMIHYCVWLGEKLHDYKILRQNVSGSERDKLNAQWGWLKQVEYDADNVRRSRGLRRQMYQGAELVKYFDSRKRVP
;
A
#
# COMPACT_ATOMS: atom_id res chain seq x y z
N ARG A 1 -11.66 -17.84 6.60
CA ARG A 1 -12.28 -16.52 6.34
C ARG A 1 -11.41 -15.80 5.34
N GLU A 2 -12.01 -15.20 4.34
CA GLU A 2 -11.31 -14.34 3.39
C GLU A 2 -11.35 -12.88 3.86
N VAL A 3 -10.27 -12.14 3.59
CA VAL A 3 -10.11 -10.73 3.97
C VAL A 3 -9.35 -9.97 2.90
N LEU A 4 -9.72 -8.71 2.68
CA LEU A 4 -8.91 -7.77 1.90
C LEU A 4 -7.77 -7.23 2.77
N CYS A 5 -6.57 -7.23 2.20
CA CYS A 5 -5.35 -6.72 2.80
C CYS A 5 -4.95 -5.39 2.13
N PRO A 6 -4.31 -4.46 2.86
CA PRO A 6 -3.72 -3.27 2.26
C PRO A 6 -2.60 -3.63 1.27
N GLY A 7 -2.44 -2.80 0.25
CA GLY A 7 -1.37 -2.93 -0.73
C GLY A 7 -1.80 -3.60 -2.04
N ILE A 8 -0.81 -3.92 -2.87
CA ILE A 8 -0.96 -4.68 -4.12
C ILE A 8 -0.66 -6.17 -3.89
N SER A 9 -0.70 -6.99 -4.95
CA SER A 9 -0.49 -8.44 -4.86
C SER A 9 0.72 -8.83 -4.02
N GLU A 10 1.87 -8.23 -4.29
CA GLU A 10 3.14 -8.58 -3.64
C GLU A 10 3.21 -8.11 -2.19
N ASP A 11 2.41 -7.10 -1.80
CA ASP A 11 2.24 -6.72 -0.39
C ASP A 11 1.42 -7.75 0.40
N VAL A 12 0.78 -8.70 -0.28
CA VAL A 12 0.02 -9.79 0.35
C VAL A 12 0.77 -11.10 0.26
N THR A 13 1.22 -11.47 -0.94
CA THR A 13 1.87 -12.76 -1.21
C THR A 13 3.37 -12.75 -0.92
N GLY A 14 3.97 -11.56 -0.80
CA GLY A 14 5.42 -11.39 -0.90
C GLY A 14 5.89 -11.42 -2.36
N GLY A 15 7.21 -11.30 -2.54
CA GLY A 15 7.85 -11.37 -3.86
C GLY A 15 8.68 -10.13 -4.24
N LEU A 16 8.58 -9.05 -3.46
CA LEU A 16 9.43 -7.85 -3.63
C LEU A 16 10.61 -7.91 -2.66
N LEU A 17 11.83 -7.64 -3.15
CA LEU A 17 12.94 -7.31 -2.25
C LEU A 17 12.86 -5.83 -1.84
N PRO A 18 13.36 -5.47 -0.64
CA PRO A 18 13.48 -4.08 -0.25
C PRO A 18 14.26 -3.26 -1.28
N ASN A 19 13.80 -2.04 -1.55
CA ASN A 19 14.41 -1.09 -2.50
C ASN A 19 14.39 -1.49 -3.98
N GLU A 20 13.82 -2.63 -4.37
CA GLU A 20 13.59 -2.93 -5.80
C GLU A 20 12.48 -2.05 -6.38
N GLN A 21 11.43 -1.83 -5.60
CA GLN A 21 10.30 -0.98 -6.01
C GLN A 21 9.89 0.02 -4.92
N ARG A 22 10.20 -0.26 -3.65
CA ARG A 22 9.72 0.52 -2.49
C ARG A 22 10.73 0.55 -1.34
N PRO A 23 10.68 1.58 -0.48
CA PRO A 23 11.57 1.69 0.68
C PRO A 23 11.48 0.54 1.69
N SER A 24 10.36 -0.19 1.70
CA SER A 24 10.15 -1.37 2.56
C SER A 24 9.37 -2.44 1.80
N ALA A 25 9.70 -3.70 2.06
CA ALA A 25 8.98 -4.88 1.56
C ALA A 25 8.28 -5.65 2.71
N GLU A 26 8.13 -5.03 3.89
CA GLU A 26 7.65 -5.72 5.08
C GLU A 26 6.13 -5.81 5.20
N LEU A 27 5.36 -5.12 4.34
CA LEU A 27 3.90 -5.16 4.40
C LEU A 27 3.36 -6.60 4.23
N CYS A 28 3.99 -7.41 3.37
CA CYS A 28 3.66 -8.83 3.19
C CYS A 28 3.92 -9.71 4.42
N ARG A 29 4.77 -9.26 5.36
CA ARG A 29 5.02 -9.98 6.62
C ARG A 29 3.79 -9.94 7.53
N VAL A 30 2.89 -8.97 7.36
CA VAL A 30 1.64 -8.86 8.13
C VAL A 30 0.71 -10.04 7.82
N PRO A 31 0.23 -10.27 6.58
CA PRO A 31 -0.59 -11.43 6.25
C PRO A 31 0.16 -12.76 6.43
N LEU A 32 1.47 -12.82 6.15
CA LEU A 32 2.28 -14.00 6.43
C LEU A 32 2.19 -14.42 7.90
N ARG A 33 2.36 -13.48 8.83
CA ARG A 33 2.27 -13.75 10.27
C ARG A 33 0.85 -14.13 10.70
N GLN A 34 -0.17 -13.46 10.17
CA GLN A 34 -1.57 -13.77 10.46
C GLN A 34 -1.94 -15.18 10.00
N MET A 35 -1.52 -15.57 8.81
CA MET A 35 -1.77 -16.89 8.25
C MET A 35 -1.03 -17.98 9.04
N TYR A 36 0.22 -17.72 9.44
CA TYR A 36 0.99 -18.64 10.29
C TYR A 36 0.31 -18.92 11.63
N GLU A 37 -0.15 -17.87 12.33
CA GLU A 37 -0.87 -18.03 13.59
C GLU A 37 -2.24 -18.71 13.40
N THR A 38 -2.93 -18.42 12.30
CA THR A 38 -4.21 -19.08 11.96
C THR A 38 -4.01 -20.57 11.71
N ALA A 39 -3.00 -20.96 10.92
CA ALA A 39 -2.66 -22.35 10.66
C ALA A 39 -2.30 -23.09 11.97
N ARG A 40 -1.52 -22.47 12.85
CA ARG A 40 -1.18 -23.03 14.17
C ARG A 40 -2.41 -23.25 15.04
N ARG A 41 -3.33 -22.29 15.09
CA ARG A 41 -4.61 -22.45 15.82
C ARG A 41 -5.45 -23.59 15.25
N ALA A 42 -5.38 -23.80 13.94
CA ALA A 42 -5.97 -24.93 13.24
C ALA A 42 -5.17 -26.25 13.37
N GLN A 43 -4.24 -26.35 14.32
CA GLN A 43 -3.44 -27.54 14.62
C GLN A 43 -2.48 -27.99 13.50
N VAL A 44 -2.18 -27.13 12.53
CA VAL A 44 -1.05 -27.37 11.62
C VAL A 44 0.24 -27.40 12.47
N PRO A 45 1.14 -28.39 12.30
CA PRO A 45 2.27 -28.63 13.20
C PRO A 45 3.43 -27.63 12.97
N PHE A 46 3.13 -26.34 12.85
CA PHE A 46 4.14 -25.29 12.79
C PHE A 46 4.67 -24.95 14.20
N PRO A 47 5.99 -24.83 14.38
CA PRO A 47 6.59 -24.49 15.67
C PRO A 47 6.13 -23.09 16.13
N ASN A 48 6.12 -22.82 17.43
CA ASN A 48 5.98 -21.43 17.88
C ASN A 48 7.22 -20.61 17.47
N PHE A 49 7.14 -19.27 17.48
CA PHE A 49 8.25 -18.41 17.06
C PHE A 49 9.55 -18.61 17.86
N ARG A 50 9.45 -18.97 19.16
CA ARG A 50 10.64 -19.24 19.99
C ARG A 50 11.35 -20.52 19.54
N THR A 51 10.60 -21.58 19.27
CA THR A 51 11.15 -22.83 18.73
C THR A 51 11.67 -22.61 17.31
N LEU A 52 10.92 -21.91 16.45
CA LEU A 52 11.35 -21.58 15.09
C LEU A 52 12.67 -20.82 15.08
N GLN A 53 12.85 -19.83 15.96
CA GLN A 53 14.12 -19.10 16.10
C GLN A 53 15.30 -20.01 16.49
N LYS A 54 15.06 -21.04 17.31
CA LYS A 54 16.10 -22.01 17.70
C LYS A 54 16.44 -22.97 16.56
N THR A 55 15.43 -23.47 15.85
CA THR A 55 15.59 -24.46 14.79
C THR A 55 16.09 -23.84 13.48
N SER A 56 15.60 -22.65 13.12
CA SER A 56 16.03 -21.92 11.92
C SER A 56 15.87 -20.40 12.10
N ARG A 57 16.97 -19.74 12.46
CA ARG A 57 17.05 -18.27 12.54
C ARG A 57 16.69 -17.60 11.22
N ARG A 58 17.08 -18.22 10.09
CA ARG A 58 16.77 -17.70 8.75
C ARG A 58 15.26 -17.66 8.52
N VAL A 59 14.56 -18.78 8.72
CA VAL A 59 13.10 -18.83 8.51
C VAL A 59 12.37 -17.91 9.49
N ALA A 60 12.81 -17.87 10.75
CA ALA A 60 12.23 -16.99 11.76
C ALA A 60 12.34 -15.50 11.38
N SER A 61 13.45 -15.09 10.73
CA SER A 61 13.66 -13.70 10.31
C SER A 61 12.59 -13.18 9.33
N TYR A 62 11.97 -14.04 8.53
CA TYR A 62 10.88 -13.65 7.62
C TYR A 62 9.62 -13.14 8.34
N PHE A 63 9.46 -13.44 9.64
CA PHE A 63 8.31 -13.02 10.46
C PHE A 63 8.59 -11.79 11.33
N VAL A 64 9.82 -11.30 11.34
CA VAL A 64 10.22 -10.09 12.06
C VAL A 64 9.92 -8.89 11.17
N MET A 65 9.40 -7.80 11.72
CA MET A 65 9.28 -6.51 11.02
C MET A 65 10.24 -5.54 11.70
N GLN A 66 11.26 -5.08 10.99
CA GLN A 66 12.30 -4.20 11.48
C GLN A 66 12.19 -2.79 10.89
N ASP A 67 11.58 -2.68 9.71
CA ASP A 67 11.40 -1.39 9.06
C ASP A 67 10.37 -0.58 9.84
N SER A 68 10.76 0.66 10.13
CA SER A 68 9.85 1.65 10.67
C SER A 68 9.87 2.89 9.78
N ARG A 69 8.68 3.40 9.49
CA ARG A 69 8.53 4.72 8.86
C ARG A 69 7.89 5.61 9.90
N GLN A 70 8.50 6.77 10.17
CA GLN A 70 8.03 7.71 11.20
C GLN A 70 7.79 7.05 12.58
N GLY A 71 8.56 6.02 12.93
CA GLY A 71 8.43 5.28 14.20
C GLY A 71 7.35 4.18 14.22
N TYR A 72 6.61 3.98 13.12
CA TYR A 72 5.57 2.94 13.03
C TYR A 72 6.00 1.78 12.13
N SER A 73 5.69 0.55 12.56
CA SER A 73 5.93 -0.67 11.78
C SER A 73 4.90 -0.84 10.66
N ALA A 74 5.21 -1.69 9.68
CA ALA A 74 4.26 -2.08 8.63
C ALA A 74 2.94 -2.63 9.20
N LYS A 75 3.01 -3.36 10.32
CA LYS A 75 1.83 -3.83 11.05
C LYS A 75 0.98 -2.67 11.57
N ALA A 76 1.60 -1.65 12.18
CA ALA A 76 0.86 -0.51 12.72
C ALA A 76 0.15 0.27 11.59
N TYR A 77 0.81 0.48 10.45
CA TYR A 77 0.18 1.08 9.27
C TYR A 77 -0.94 0.21 8.70
N SER A 78 -0.76 -1.10 8.63
CA SER A 78 -1.81 -2.02 8.17
C SER A 78 -3.03 -1.97 9.09
N GLU A 79 -2.84 -1.96 10.41
CA GLU A 79 -3.93 -1.88 11.38
C GLU A 79 -4.65 -0.52 11.33
N PHE A 80 -3.89 0.57 11.21
CA PHE A 80 -4.45 1.90 11.01
C PHE A 80 -5.31 1.96 9.76
N TYR A 81 -4.78 1.49 8.62
CA TYR A 81 -5.51 1.46 7.36
C TYR A 81 -6.79 0.62 7.45
N SER A 82 -6.71 -0.59 8.00
CA SER A 82 -7.89 -1.45 8.16
C SER A 82 -8.95 -0.83 9.07
N LYS A 83 -8.56 -0.12 10.13
CA LYS A 83 -9.49 0.63 11.00
C LYS A 83 -10.10 1.81 10.28
N TRP A 84 -9.30 2.55 9.52
CA TRP A 84 -9.75 3.73 8.78
C TRP A 84 -10.74 3.37 7.67
N VAL A 85 -10.47 2.33 6.88
CA VAL A 85 -11.42 1.84 5.86
C VAL A 85 -12.65 1.18 6.51
N GLY A 86 -12.47 0.52 7.66
CA GLY A 86 -13.55 -0.03 8.49
C GLY A 86 -14.24 -1.28 7.92
N LYS A 87 -13.91 -1.70 6.69
CA LYS A 87 -14.46 -2.89 6.01
C LYS A 87 -13.35 -3.67 5.34
N THR A 88 -13.34 -4.99 5.51
CA THR A 88 -12.32 -5.90 4.93
C THR A 88 -12.90 -7.17 4.34
N ALA A 89 -14.23 -7.31 4.26
CA ALA A 89 -14.85 -8.44 3.59
C ALA A 89 -14.58 -8.35 2.07
N PRO A 90 -14.26 -9.45 1.38
CA PRO A 90 -13.91 -9.43 -0.05
C PRO A 90 -15.16 -9.38 -0.94
N THR A 91 -15.98 -8.35 -0.78
CA THR A 91 -17.12 -8.11 -1.67
C THR A 91 -16.75 -7.06 -2.72
N PRO A 92 -17.43 -7.02 -3.87
CA PRO A 92 -17.18 -5.99 -4.90
C PRO A 92 -17.26 -4.57 -4.34
N GLU A 93 -18.21 -4.29 -3.45
CA GLU A 93 -18.43 -2.97 -2.85
C GLU A 93 -17.28 -2.56 -1.94
N VAL A 94 -16.73 -3.51 -1.18
CA VAL A 94 -15.59 -3.24 -0.31
C VAL A 94 -14.32 -3.10 -1.16
N PHE A 95 -14.14 -3.91 -2.19
CA PHE A 95 -13.02 -3.72 -3.13
C PHE A 95 -13.05 -2.33 -3.77
N GLU A 96 -14.22 -1.88 -4.22
CA GLU A 96 -14.43 -0.53 -4.74
C GLU A 96 -14.07 0.55 -3.71
N LEU A 97 -14.47 0.37 -2.44
CA LEU A 97 -14.10 1.27 -1.35
C LEU A 97 -12.58 1.38 -1.18
N HIS A 98 -11.85 0.26 -1.19
CA HIS A 98 -10.38 0.27 -1.11
C HIS A 98 -9.75 0.98 -2.31
N MET A 99 -10.29 0.76 -3.52
CA MET A 99 -9.84 1.44 -4.74
C MET A 99 -10.05 2.95 -4.69
N ILE A 100 -11.20 3.41 -4.19
CA ILE A 100 -11.49 4.84 -3.99
C ILE A 100 -10.45 5.47 -3.06
N HIS A 101 -10.17 4.84 -1.92
CA HIS A 101 -9.15 5.33 -0.98
C HIS A 101 -7.75 5.36 -1.60
N TYR A 102 -7.41 4.38 -2.43
CA TYR A 102 -6.15 4.37 -3.16
C TYR A 102 -6.07 5.53 -4.16
N CYS A 103 -7.15 5.83 -4.90
CA CYS A 103 -7.21 6.98 -5.80
C CYS A 103 -7.08 8.32 -5.04
N VAL A 104 -7.68 8.44 -3.84
CA VAL A 104 -7.50 9.63 -2.97
C VAL A 104 -6.03 9.80 -2.60
N TRP A 105 -5.36 8.73 -2.18
CA TRP A 105 -3.93 8.75 -1.84
C TRP A 105 -3.06 9.12 -3.05
N LEU A 106 -3.34 8.58 -4.23
CA LEU A 106 -2.64 8.96 -5.46
C LEU A 106 -2.82 10.44 -5.79
N GLY A 107 -4.03 10.96 -5.65
CA GLY A 107 -4.33 12.39 -5.83
C GLY A 107 -3.54 13.26 -4.87
N GLU A 108 -3.48 12.88 -3.59
CA GLU A 108 -2.68 13.57 -2.57
C GLU A 108 -1.20 13.62 -2.96
N LYS A 109 -0.62 12.47 -3.33
CA LYS A 109 0.81 12.40 -3.69
C LYS A 109 1.12 13.17 -4.96
N LEU A 110 0.25 13.12 -5.97
CA LEU A 110 0.38 13.94 -7.17
C LEU A 110 0.33 15.43 -6.83
N HIS A 111 -0.60 15.85 -5.97
CA HIS A 111 -0.72 17.23 -5.52
C HIS A 111 0.55 17.70 -4.79
N ASP A 112 1.05 16.92 -3.84
CA ASP A 112 2.28 17.22 -3.09
C ASP A 112 3.49 17.29 -4.01
N TYR A 113 3.63 16.33 -4.93
CA TYR A 113 4.71 16.31 -5.92
C TYR A 113 4.72 17.57 -6.79
N LYS A 114 3.56 18.03 -7.26
CA LYS A 114 3.46 19.25 -8.08
C LYS A 114 3.92 20.48 -7.33
N ILE A 115 3.47 20.65 -6.08
CA ILE A 115 3.85 21.77 -5.22
C ILE A 115 5.36 21.73 -4.95
N LEU A 116 5.89 20.58 -4.50
CA LEU A 116 7.31 20.43 -4.22
C LEU A 116 8.17 20.72 -5.46
N ARG A 117 7.77 20.18 -6.62
CA ARG A 117 8.50 20.34 -7.87
C ARG A 117 8.58 21.80 -8.34
N GLN A 118 7.55 22.60 -8.08
CA GLN A 118 7.56 24.04 -8.39
C GLN A 118 8.61 24.77 -7.56
N ASN A 119 8.84 24.34 -6.32
CA ASN A 119 9.70 25.02 -5.35
C ASN A 119 11.16 24.56 -5.35
N VAL A 120 11.50 23.42 -5.97
CA VAL A 120 12.88 22.91 -6.06
C VAL A 120 13.46 23.06 -7.46
N SER A 121 14.78 23.21 -7.58
CA SER A 121 15.50 23.30 -8.87
C SER A 121 16.80 22.48 -8.86
N GLY A 122 17.48 22.38 -10.01
CA GLY A 122 18.75 21.66 -10.14
C GLY A 122 18.70 20.21 -9.62
N SER A 123 19.74 19.80 -8.90
CA SER A 123 19.90 18.43 -8.39
C SER A 123 18.78 17.99 -7.44
N GLU A 124 18.14 18.91 -6.73
CA GLU A 124 17.01 18.59 -5.84
C GLU A 124 15.77 18.21 -6.65
N ARG A 125 15.52 18.92 -7.75
CA ARG A 125 14.45 18.59 -8.70
C ARG A 125 14.70 17.25 -9.36
N ASP A 126 15.95 16.91 -9.66
CA ASP A 126 16.31 15.62 -10.26
C ASP A 126 16.08 14.47 -9.30
N LYS A 127 16.49 14.62 -8.02
CA LYS A 127 16.19 13.64 -6.96
C LYS A 127 14.68 13.45 -6.77
N LEU A 128 13.92 14.54 -6.72
CA LEU A 128 12.47 14.49 -6.61
C LEU A 128 11.82 13.78 -7.81
N ASN A 129 12.28 14.05 -9.03
CA ASN A 129 11.78 13.38 -10.23
C ASN A 129 12.16 11.89 -10.26
N ALA A 130 13.36 11.52 -9.81
CA ALA A 130 13.75 10.12 -9.70
C ALA A 130 12.87 9.37 -8.70
N GLN A 131 12.53 10.02 -7.58
CA GLN A 131 11.70 9.40 -6.55
C GLN A 131 10.21 9.33 -6.94
N TRP A 132 9.64 10.44 -7.40
CA TRP A 132 8.18 10.65 -7.53
C TRP A 132 7.72 11.01 -8.95
N GLY A 133 8.62 11.01 -9.93
CA GLY A 133 8.29 11.38 -11.32
C GLY A 133 7.24 10.48 -11.98
N TRP A 134 7.09 9.24 -11.50
CA TRP A 134 6.05 8.31 -11.94
C TRP A 134 4.62 8.85 -11.73
N LEU A 135 4.42 9.80 -10.81
CA LEU A 135 3.11 10.45 -10.60
C LEU A 135 2.62 11.24 -11.82
N LYS A 136 3.52 11.66 -12.72
CA LYS A 136 3.11 12.25 -14.01
C LYS A 136 2.36 11.26 -14.88
N GLN A 137 2.78 9.99 -14.88
CA GLN A 137 2.08 8.94 -15.60
C GLN A 137 0.70 8.71 -15.00
N VAL A 138 0.61 8.69 -13.66
CA VAL A 138 -0.68 8.60 -12.94
C VAL A 138 -1.63 9.73 -13.35
N GLU A 139 -1.12 10.96 -13.47
CA GLU A 139 -1.92 12.08 -13.96
C GLU A 139 -2.42 11.87 -15.39
N TYR A 140 -1.52 11.45 -16.29
CA TYR A 140 -1.85 11.19 -17.69
C TYR A 140 -2.90 10.08 -17.83
N ASP A 141 -2.74 9.00 -17.09
CA ASP A 141 -3.68 7.87 -17.09
C ASP A 141 -5.06 8.30 -16.56
N ALA A 142 -5.11 9.14 -15.52
CA ALA A 142 -6.36 9.70 -15.03
C ALA A 142 -7.05 10.58 -16.11
N ASP A 143 -6.32 11.41 -16.84
CA ASP A 143 -6.90 12.18 -17.94
C ASP A 143 -7.40 11.29 -19.09
N ASN A 144 -6.70 10.20 -19.39
CA ASN A 144 -7.14 9.24 -20.40
C ASN A 144 -8.44 8.55 -19.99
N VAL A 145 -8.56 8.11 -18.73
CA VAL A 145 -9.79 7.53 -18.20
C VAL A 145 -10.95 8.52 -18.33
N ARG A 146 -10.74 9.79 -18.00
CA ARG A 146 -11.78 10.84 -18.11
C ARG A 146 -12.23 11.13 -19.54
N ARG A 147 -11.32 11.02 -20.51
CA ARG A 147 -11.60 11.22 -21.94
C ARG A 147 -12.17 9.97 -22.62
N SER A 148 -11.99 8.80 -22.02
CA SER A 148 -12.45 7.52 -22.55
C SER A 148 -13.98 7.41 -22.50
N ARG A 149 -14.55 6.58 -23.38
CA ARG A 149 -15.98 6.27 -23.41
C ARG A 149 -16.21 4.81 -23.01
N GLY A 150 -17.35 4.53 -22.39
CA GLY A 150 -17.77 3.15 -22.06
C GLY A 150 -17.09 2.53 -20.84
N LEU A 151 -16.37 3.31 -20.04
CA LEU A 151 -15.80 2.82 -18.78
C LEU A 151 -16.86 2.78 -17.67
N ARG A 152 -16.56 2.05 -16.59
CA ARG A 152 -17.43 2.02 -15.41
C ARG A 152 -17.41 3.38 -14.70
N ARG A 153 -18.54 3.80 -14.13
CA ARG A 153 -18.67 5.07 -13.38
C ARG A 153 -17.58 5.27 -12.33
N GLN A 154 -17.23 4.19 -11.64
CA GLN A 154 -16.17 4.14 -10.63
C GLN A 154 -14.80 4.53 -11.16
N MET A 155 -14.48 4.16 -12.40
CA MET A 155 -13.20 4.49 -13.02
C MET A 155 -13.10 6.00 -13.25
N TYR A 156 -14.17 6.61 -13.75
CA TYR A 156 -14.26 8.07 -13.88
C TYR A 156 -14.14 8.75 -12.52
N GLN A 157 -14.82 8.24 -11.48
CA GLN A 157 -14.73 8.78 -10.13
C GLN A 157 -13.30 8.68 -9.56
N GLY A 158 -12.62 7.54 -9.72
CA GLY A 158 -11.24 7.37 -9.32
C GLY A 158 -10.30 8.36 -10.01
N ALA A 159 -10.47 8.55 -11.32
CA ALA A 159 -9.68 9.52 -12.08
C ALA A 159 -9.94 10.98 -11.66
N GLU A 160 -11.19 11.34 -11.38
CA GLU A 160 -11.53 12.66 -10.81
C GLU A 160 -10.87 12.88 -9.45
N LEU A 161 -10.86 11.88 -8.56
CA LEU A 161 -10.20 11.97 -7.25
C LEU A 161 -8.68 12.18 -7.38
N VAL A 162 -8.05 11.55 -8.37
CA VAL A 162 -6.62 11.74 -8.66
C VAL A 162 -6.36 13.15 -9.21
N LYS A 163 -7.17 13.61 -10.17
CA LYS A 163 -6.95 14.89 -10.87
C LYS A 163 -7.26 16.10 -10.01
N TYR A 164 -8.29 16.01 -9.18
CA TYR A 164 -8.83 17.12 -8.39
C TYR A 164 -8.84 16.81 -6.91
N PHE A 165 -7.68 16.36 -6.42
CA PHE A 165 -7.51 16.11 -5.00
C PHE A 165 -7.87 17.36 -4.17
N ASP A 166 -8.78 17.18 -3.22
CA ASP A 166 -9.18 18.19 -2.25
C ASP A 166 -8.34 18.00 -0.98
N SER A 167 -7.49 18.98 -0.65
CA SER A 167 -6.60 18.91 0.51
C SER A 167 -7.34 18.75 1.84
N ARG A 168 -8.63 19.12 1.91
CA ARG A 168 -9.49 18.90 3.08
C ARG A 168 -9.82 17.42 3.29
N LYS A 169 -9.62 16.58 2.27
CA LYS A 169 -9.82 15.12 2.33
C LYS A 169 -8.53 14.35 2.63
N ARG A 170 -7.44 15.06 2.97
CA ARG A 170 -6.19 14.42 3.37
C ARG A 170 -6.44 13.51 4.58
N VAL A 171 -5.92 12.31 4.49
CA VAL A 171 -5.98 11.33 5.56
C VAL A 171 -4.76 11.56 6.46
N PRO A 172 -4.92 11.57 7.80
CA PRO A 172 -3.81 11.73 8.73
C PRO A 172 -2.72 10.66 8.57
#